data_AF-X1ADR0-F1
#
_entry.id   AF-X1ADR0-F1
#
_cell.length_a   1.000
_cell.length_b   1.000
_cell.length_c   1.000
_cell.angle_alpha   90.00
_cell.angle_beta   90.00
_cell.angle_gamma   90.00
#
_symmetry.space_group_name_H-M   'P 1'
#
loop_
_entity.id
_entity.type
_entity.pdbx_description
1 polymer ?
#
loop_
_entity_poly.entity_id
_entity_poly.type
_entity_poly.pdbx_seq_one_letter_code
_entity_poly.pdbx_strand_id
1 'polypeptide(L)'
;PGMITISDLDKLTDMLAAYMLPSEKEKQVILETLDLKERLGKLSIYLDKEVKKFQVQSKIISKVQKEMGKTQRDYFLRQQLKAIQEELGEEDELTAELKELNTKIKKAKMPKNAEKKALKEIKRLKTIPPASPEYSYIRTYLDWMLDIPWSKKQGINWIFQMLRKFLMKIIMI
;
A
#
# COMPACT_ATOMS: atom_id res chain seq x y z
N PRO A 1 -14.10 25.15 52.14
CA PRO A 1 -13.96 25.49 50.70
C PRO A 1 -13.23 26.83 50.55
N GLY A 2 -11.92 26.78 50.28
CA GLY A 2 -11.07 27.98 50.21
C GLY A 2 -11.53 28.92 49.09
N MET A 3 -11.73 30.19 49.40
CA MET A 3 -12.03 31.21 48.41
C MET A 3 -10.81 31.38 47.51
N ILE A 4 -10.94 31.06 46.22
CA ILE A 4 -9.92 31.35 45.22
C ILE A 4 -9.90 32.86 45.05
N THR A 5 -8.78 33.49 45.40
CA THR A 5 -8.63 34.94 45.20
C THR A 5 -8.28 35.24 43.75
N ILE A 6 -8.55 36.46 43.27
CA ILE A 6 -8.26 36.87 41.89
C ILE A 6 -6.76 36.68 41.56
N SER A 7 -5.88 36.96 42.54
CA SER A 7 -4.44 36.75 42.42
C SER A 7 -4.03 35.29 42.22
N ASP A 8 -4.77 34.35 42.82
CA ASP A 8 -4.54 32.92 42.64
C ASP A 8 -4.97 32.47 41.24
N LEU A 9 -6.03 33.07 40.70
CA LEU A 9 -6.53 32.79 39.36
C LEU A 9 -5.54 33.28 38.27
N ASP A 10 -4.91 34.44 38.48
CA ASP A 10 -3.88 34.96 37.59
C ASP A 10 -2.67 34.01 37.50
N LYS A 11 -2.14 33.59 38.65
CA LYS A 11 -1.01 32.65 38.72
C LYS A 11 -1.33 31.31 38.08
N LEU A 12 -2.54 30.79 38.30
CA LEU A 12 -2.99 29.54 37.68
C LEU A 12 -3.07 29.68 36.16
N THR A 13 -3.56 30.81 35.66
CA THR A 13 -3.65 31.09 34.22
C THR A 13 -2.27 31.12 33.58
N ASP A 14 -1.30 31.78 34.22
CA ASP A 14 0.08 31.85 33.74
C ASP A 14 0.77 30.48 33.77
N MET A 15 0.55 29.69 34.83
CA MET A 15 1.07 28.31 34.91
C MET A 15 0.48 27.43 33.82
N LEU A 16 -0.84 27.46 33.61
CA LEU A 16 -1.50 26.67 32.57
C LEU A 16 -0.99 27.05 31.18
N ALA A 17 -0.81 28.35 30.91
CA ALA A 17 -0.24 28.81 29.65
C ALA A 17 1.21 28.33 29.46
N ALA A 18 2.03 28.36 30.50
CA ALA A 18 3.43 27.93 30.44
C ALA A 18 3.57 26.43 30.10
N TYR A 19 2.74 25.57 30.69
CA TYR A 19 2.81 24.12 30.53
C TYR A 19 2.02 23.59 29.32
N MET A 20 0.86 24.16 29.01
CA MET A 20 -0.09 23.56 28.07
C MET A 20 -0.03 24.17 26.67
N LEU A 21 0.48 25.40 26.53
CA LEU A 21 0.66 26.01 25.22
C LEU A 21 2.04 25.66 24.66
N PRO A 22 2.16 25.09 23.46
CA PRO A 22 3.45 24.81 22.85
C PRO A 22 4.02 26.03 22.12
N SER A 23 3.18 26.97 21.67
CA SER A 23 3.62 28.12 20.89
C SER A 23 4.05 29.30 21.77
N GLU A 24 5.27 29.78 21.58
CA GLU A 24 5.77 30.99 22.24
C GLU A 24 4.91 32.22 21.92
N LYS A 25 4.38 32.32 20.69
CA LYS A 25 3.50 33.42 20.30
C LYS A 25 2.18 33.40 21.07
N GLU A 26 1.59 32.21 21.25
CA GLU A 26 0.35 32.06 22.02
C GLU A 26 0.59 32.38 23.51
N LYS A 27 1.75 31.98 24.07
CA LYS A 27 2.15 32.37 25.44
C LYS A 27 2.30 33.89 25.60
N GLN A 28 2.94 34.55 24.64
CA GLN A 28 3.13 36.00 24.67
C GLN A 28 1.78 36.73 24.65
N VAL A 29 0.84 36.31 23.80
CA VAL A 29 -0.52 36.88 23.74
C VAL A 29 -1.26 36.74 25.06
N ILE A 30 -1.07 35.61 25.77
CA ILE A 30 -1.65 35.41 27.11
C ILE A 30 -1.01 36.36 28.14
N LEU A 31 0.31 36.52 28.13
CA LEU A 31 1.02 37.42 29.05
C LEU A 31 0.69 38.91 28.82
N GLU A 32 0.45 39.30 27.57
CA GLU A 32 0.09 40.68 27.21
C GLU A 32 -1.38 41.03 27.49
N THR A 33 -2.24 40.03 27.71
CA THR A 33 -3.67 40.25 27.99
C THR A 33 -3.86 40.52 29.49
N LEU A 34 -4.05 41.78 29.86
CA LEU A 34 -4.19 42.21 31.26
C LEU A 34 -5.54 41.84 31.89
N ASP A 35 -6.63 41.81 31.09
CA ASP A 35 -7.94 41.39 31.60
C ASP A 35 -7.99 39.88 31.78
N LEU A 36 -8.15 39.45 33.04
CA LEU A 36 -8.16 38.03 33.42
C LEU A 36 -9.26 37.23 32.69
N LYS A 37 -10.44 37.83 32.49
CA LYS A 37 -11.56 37.14 31.84
C LYS A 37 -11.29 36.91 30.36
N GLU A 38 -10.78 37.92 29.66
CA GLU A 38 -10.36 37.81 28.27
C GLU A 38 -9.20 36.81 28.11
N ARG A 39 -8.24 36.85 29.04
CA ARG A 39 -7.09 35.95 29.06
C ARG A 39 -7.49 34.49 29.21
N LEU A 40 -8.38 34.18 30.15
CA LEU A 40 -8.95 32.84 30.33
C LEU A 40 -9.73 32.37 29.09
N GLY A 41 -10.46 33.28 28.44
CA GLY A 41 -11.16 33.00 27.18
C GLY A 41 -10.21 32.60 26.06
N LYS A 42 -9.12 33.35 25.87
CA LYS A 42 -8.07 33.03 24.88
C LYS A 42 -7.38 31.71 25.20
N LEU A 43 -7.02 31.49 26.46
CA LEU A 43 -6.40 30.24 26.91
C LEU A 43 -7.32 29.04 26.64
N SER A 44 -8.62 29.16 26.91
CA SER A 44 -9.61 28.12 26.63
C SER A 44 -9.67 27.77 25.14
N ILE A 45 -9.64 28.76 24.25
CA ILE A 45 -9.62 28.54 22.79
C ILE A 45 -8.37 27.79 22.36
N TYR A 46 -7.19 28.18 22.86
CA TYR A 46 -5.94 27.51 22.53
C TYR A 46 -5.89 26.07 23.06
N LEU A 47 -6.38 25.85 24.28
CA LEU A 47 -6.48 24.52 24.86
C LEU A 47 -7.43 23.62 24.06
N ASP A 48 -8.59 24.13 23.63
CA ASP A 48 -9.54 23.35 22.82
C ASP A 48 -8.92 22.93 21.47
N LYS A 49 -8.13 23.81 20.85
CA LYS A 49 -7.36 23.50 19.63
C LYS A 49 -6.34 22.38 19.87
N GLU A 50 -5.58 22.43 20.96
CA GLU A 50 -4.62 21.37 21.28
C GLU A 50 -5.31 20.05 21.64
N VAL A 51 -6.42 20.07 22.37
CA VAL A 51 -7.23 18.87 22.65
C VAL A 51 -7.70 18.21 21.36
N LYS A 52 -8.21 18.98 20.39
CA LYS A 52 -8.63 18.46 19.08
C LYS A 52 -7.46 17.82 18.33
N LYS A 53 -6.27 18.42 18.37
CA LYS A 53 -5.07 17.86 17.75
C LYS A 53 -4.66 16.55 18.41
N PHE A 54 -4.65 16.47 19.74
CA PHE A 54 -4.39 15.22 20.48
C PHE A 54 -5.39 14.12 20.12
N GLN A 55 -6.68 14.44 20.00
CA GLN A 55 -7.69 13.46 19.59
C GLN A 55 -7.44 12.89 18.19
N VAL A 56 -7.04 13.75 17.24
CA VAL A 56 -6.70 13.31 15.87
C VAL A 56 -5.47 12.39 15.90
N GLN A 57 -4.41 12.76 16.63
CA GLN A 57 -3.21 11.93 16.77
C GLN A 57 -3.53 10.57 17.39
N SER A 58 -4.34 10.54 18.45
CA SER A 58 -4.77 9.30 19.12
C SER A 58 -5.57 8.39 18.16
N LYS A 59 -6.50 8.96 17.37
CA LYS A 59 -7.23 8.22 16.34
C LYS A 59 -6.31 7.61 15.28
N ILE A 60 -5.29 8.35 14.84
CA ILE A 60 -4.30 7.86 13.88
C ILE A 60 -3.53 6.67 14.48
N ILE A 61 -3.01 6.80 15.70
CA ILE A 61 -2.27 5.72 16.38
C ILE A 61 -3.14 4.46 16.50
N SER A 62 -4.39 4.61 16.95
CA SER A 62 -5.32 3.49 17.06
C SER A 62 -5.59 2.79 15.73
N LYS A 63 -5.76 3.57 14.65
CA LYS A 63 -5.95 3.03 13.29
C LYS A 63 -4.72 2.26 12.82
N VAL A 64 -3.53 2.83 12.99
CA VAL A 64 -2.26 2.18 12.61
C VAL A 64 -2.07 0.87 13.39
N GLN A 65 -2.30 0.85 14.71
CA GLN A 65 -2.21 -0.37 15.51
C GLN A 65 -3.19 -1.45 15.03
N LYS A 66 -4.43 -1.07 14.68
CA LYS A 66 -5.44 -2.00 14.16
C LYS A 66 -5.05 -2.56 12.79
N GLU A 67 -4.50 -1.73 11.90
CA GLU A 67 -4.01 -2.17 10.58
C GLU A 67 -2.78 -3.07 10.71
N MET A 68 -1.80 -2.70 11.56
CA MET A 68 -0.62 -3.53 11.83
C MET A 68 -1.02 -4.91 12.37
N GLY A 69 -1.97 -4.98 13.31
CA GLY A 69 -2.47 -6.26 13.84
C GLY A 69 -3.15 -7.14 12.78
N LYS A 70 -3.87 -6.54 11.83
CA LYS A 70 -4.45 -7.27 10.68
C LYS A 70 -3.36 -7.78 9.75
N THR A 71 -2.42 -6.93 9.35
CA THR A 71 -1.33 -7.31 8.43
C THR A 71 -0.45 -8.41 9.00
N GLN A 72 -0.12 -8.35 10.30
CA GLN A 72 0.63 -9.42 10.96
C GLN A 72 -0.16 -10.74 11.02
N ARG A 73 -1.46 -10.68 11.31
CA ARG A 73 -2.34 -11.86 11.30
C ARG A 73 -2.42 -12.48 9.91
N ASP A 74 -2.64 -11.68 8.88
CA ASP A 74 -2.72 -12.14 7.49
C ASP A 74 -1.39 -12.75 7.02
N TYR A 75 -0.26 -12.14 7.39
CA TYR A 75 1.07 -12.69 7.13
C TYR A 75 1.25 -14.06 7.77
N PHE A 76 0.88 -14.21 9.04
CA PHE A 76 0.99 -15.47 9.77
C PHE A 76 0.11 -16.57 9.16
N LEU A 77 -1.15 -16.25 8.84
CA LEU A 77 -2.06 -17.19 8.19
C LEU A 77 -1.54 -17.65 6.81
N ARG A 78 -0.90 -16.76 6.04
CA ARG A 78 -0.27 -17.15 4.76
C ARG A 78 0.91 -18.09 4.96
N GLN A 79 1.74 -17.88 5.98
CA GLN A 79 2.83 -18.80 6.31
C GLN A 79 2.30 -20.17 6.74
N GLN A 80 1.20 -20.20 7.52
CA GLN A 80 0.54 -21.45 7.90
C GLN A 80 -0.02 -22.19 6.68
N LEU A 81 -0.73 -21.50 5.79
CA LEU A 81 -1.23 -22.09 4.55
C LEU A 81 -0.11 -22.69 3.71
N LYS A 82 1.01 -21.97 3.59
CA LYS A 82 2.18 -22.45 2.85
C LYS A 82 2.77 -23.73 3.48
N ALA A 83 2.88 -23.78 4.81
CA ALA A 83 3.35 -24.97 5.52
C ALA A 83 2.38 -26.16 5.33
N ILE A 84 1.06 -25.92 5.35
CA ILE A 84 0.05 -26.96 5.10
C ILE A 84 0.16 -27.51 3.67
N GLN A 85 0.32 -26.65 2.67
CA GLN A 85 0.50 -27.08 1.27
C GLN A 85 1.77 -27.92 1.09
N GLU A 86 2.87 -27.53 1.75
CA GLU A 86 4.12 -28.30 1.75
C GLU A 86 3.95 -29.69 2.39
N GLU A 87 3.23 -29.79 3.52
CA GLU A 87 2.95 -31.06 4.22
C GLU A 87 2.00 -31.99 3.45
N LEU A 88 0.99 -31.41 2.76
CA LEU A 88 0.04 -32.18 1.94
C LEU A 88 0.65 -32.71 0.63
N GLY A 89 1.86 -32.27 0.27
CA GLY A 89 2.47 -32.59 -1.02
C GLY A 89 1.70 -32.01 -2.21
N GLU A 90 0.76 -31.09 -1.96
CA GLU A 90 0.07 -30.32 -2.97
C GLU A 90 1.06 -29.27 -3.48
N GLU A 91 1.60 -29.49 -4.68
CA GLU A 91 2.31 -28.41 -5.36
C GLU A 91 1.32 -27.27 -5.56
N ASP A 92 1.64 -26.12 -4.95
CA ASP A 92 0.89 -24.87 -5.07
C ASP A 92 0.41 -24.70 -6.52
N GLU A 93 -0.87 -24.46 -6.72
CA GLU A 93 -1.55 -24.48 -8.04
C GLU A 93 -0.81 -23.56 -9.05
N LEU A 94 -0.24 -22.48 -8.52
CA LEU A 94 0.66 -21.56 -9.20
C LEU A 94 1.91 -22.25 -9.76
N THR A 95 2.54 -23.13 -8.99
CA THR A 95 3.73 -23.89 -9.37
C THR A 95 3.42 -24.85 -10.50
N ALA A 96 2.27 -25.53 -10.46
CA ALA A 96 1.79 -26.39 -11.54
C ALA A 96 1.58 -25.59 -12.83
N GLU A 97 0.86 -24.46 -12.76
CA GLU A 97 0.63 -23.58 -13.91
C GLU A 97 1.94 -23.07 -14.54
N LEU A 98 2.89 -22.64 -13.72
CA LEU A 98 4.18 -22.14 -14.19
C LEU A 98 5.04 -23.24 -14.83
N LYS A 99 4.94 -24.48 -14.32
CA LYS A 99 5.57 -25.64 -14.97
C LYS A 99 4.96 -25.89 -16.34
N GLU A 100 3.64 -25.87 -16.46
CA GLU A 100 2.97 -26.04 -17.75
C GLU A 100 3.41 -24.98 -18.77
N LEU A 101 3.43 -23.70 -18.37
CA LEU A 101 3.90 -22.62 -19.25
C LEU A 101 5.32 -22.83 -19.72
N ASN A 102 6.22 -23.24 -18.82
CA ASN A 102 7.60 -23.53 -19.17
C ASN A 102 7.69 -24.67 -20.20
N THR A 103 6.88 -25.72 -20.06
CA THR A 103 6.84 -26.80 -21.06
C THR A 103 6.30 -26.33 -22.40
N LYS A 104 5.26 -25.49 -22.43
CA LYS A 104 4.70 -24.92 -23.66
C LYS A 104 5.74 -24.05 -24.39
N ILE A 105 6.50 -23.23 -23.66
CA ILE A 105 7.53 -22.34 -24.24
C ILE A 105 8.64 -23.16 -24.90
N LYS A 106 9.13 -24.20 -24.22
CA LYS A 106 10.14 -25.11 -24.80
C LYS A 106 9.63 -25.85 -26.04
N LYS A 107 8.34 -26.20 -26.08
CA LYS A 107 7.71 -26.85 -27.24
C LYS A 107 7.41 -25.90 -28.40
N ALA A 108 7.24 -24.60 -28.14
CA ALA A 108 6.87 -23.60 -29.13
C ALA A 108 7.97 -23.36 -30.21
N LYS A 109 9.20 -23.85 -29.99
CA LYS A 109 10.35 -23.66 -30.89
C LYS A 109 10.65 -22.18 -31.17
N MET A 110 10.61 -21.37 -30.12
CA MET A 110 10.90 -19.94 -30.23
C MET A 110 12.38 -19.70 -30.61
N PRO A 111 12.70 -18.62 -31.33
CA PRO A 111 14.08 -18.16 -31.49
C PRO A 111 14.72 -17.86 -30.13
N LYS A 112 16.04 -18.07 -30.00
CA LYS A 112 16.78 -17.92 -28.73
C LYS A 112 16.46 -16.62 -27.96
N ASN A 113 16.33 -15.49 -28.65
CA ASN A 113 16.04 -14.20 -28.04
C ASN A 113 14.63 -14.13 -27.44
N ALA A 114 13.64 -14.70 -28.14
CA ALA A 114 12.25 -14.75 -27.71
C ALA A 114 12.09 -15.72 -26.54
N GLU A 115 12.67 -16.92 -26.64
CA GLU A 115 12.64 -17.92 -25.57
C GLU A 115 13.26 -17.39 -24.28
N LYS A 116 14.43 -16.74 -24.36
CA LYS A 116 15.12 -16.16 -23.21
C LYS A 116 14.28 -15.09 -22.51
N LYS A 117 13.58 -14.23 -23.26
CA LYS A 117 12.66 -13.25 -22.69
C LYS A 117 11.47 -13.92 -22.02
N ALA A 118 10.85 -14.90 -22.69
CA ALA A 118 9.69 -15.60 -22.16
C ALA A 118 10.01 -16.36 -20.85
N LEU A 119 11.17 -17.03 -20.79
CA LEU A 119 11.67 -17.67 -19.57
C LEU A 119 11.96 -16.68 -18.44
N LYS A 120 12.43 -15.47 -18.76
CA LYS A 120 12.64 -14.40 -17.77
C LYS A 120 11.32 -13.93 -17.16
N GLU A 121 10.28 -13.78 -17.98
CA GLU A 121 8.96 -13.38 -17.51
C GLU A 121 8.27 -14.48 -16.70
N ILE A 122 8.43 -15.77 -17.03
CA ILE A 122 7.99 -16.88 -16.15
C ILE A 122 8.64 -16.77 -14.76
N LYS A 123 9.94 -16.48 -14.69
CA LYS A 123 10.63 -16.31 -13.40
C LYS A 123 10.07 -15.15 -12.60
N ARG A 124 9.62 -14.07 -13.25
CA ARG A 124 8.94 -12.94 -12.60
C ARG A 124 7.57 -13.34 -12.05
N LEU A 125 6.79 -14.15 -12.77
CA LEU A 125 5.49 -14.63 -12.28
C LEU A 125 5.60 -15.43 -10.97
N LYS A 126 6.73 -16.10 -10.69
CA LYS A 126 6.95 -16.78 -9.39
C LYS A 126 7.00 -15.82 -8.20
N THR A 127 7.40 -14.57 -8.44
CA THR A 127 7.62 -13.58 -7.37
C THR A 127 6.46 -12.61 -7.21
N ILE A 128 5.61 -12.48 -8.24
CA ILE A 128 4.49 -11.53 -8.24
C ILE A 128 3.25 -12.22 -7.67
N PRO A 129 2.53 -11.60 -6.71
CA PRO A 129 1.27 -12.15 -6.21
C PRO A 129 0.25 -12.32 -7.36
N PRO A 130 -0.49 -13.45 -7.43
CA PRO A 130 -1.46 -13.71 -8.50
C PRO A 130 -2.59 -12.67 -8.61
N ALA A 131 -2.93 -12.02 -7.49
CA ALA A 131 -3.93 -10.96 -7.44
C ALA A 131 -3.46 -9.61 -8.02
N SER A 132 -2.17 -9.46 -8.34
CA SER A 132 -1.62 -8.22 -8.88
C SER A 132 -2.04 -8.02 -10.35
N PRO A 133 -2.43 -6.80 -10.76
CA PRO A 133 -2.63 -6.48 -12.18
C PRO A 133 -1.41 -6.81 -13.05
N GLU A 134 -0.20 -6.66 -12.49
CA GLU A 134 1.05 -7.00 -13.18
C GLU A 134 1.15 -8.49 -13.54
N TYR A 135 0.59 -9.37 -12.70
CA TYR A 135 0.53 -10.80 -12.97
C TYR A 135 -0.30 -11.06 -14.24
N SER A 136 -1.49 -10.44 -14.32
CA SER A 136 -2.38 -10.57 -15.47
C SER A 136 -1.73 -10.08 -16.78
N TYR A 137 -1.00 -8.96 -16.74
CA TYR A 137 -0.29 -8.43 -17.90
C TYR A 137 0.81 -9.37 -18.39
N ILE A 138 1.64 -9.89 -17.48
CA ILE A 138 2.71 -10.82 -17.85
C ILE A 138 2.13 -12.14 -18.37
N ARG A 139 1.05 -12.63 -17.75
CA ARG A 139 0.36 -13.85 -18.19
C ARG A 139 -0.16 -13.71 -19.63
N THR A 140 -0.85 -12.61 -19.89
CA THR A 140 -1.40 -12.27 -21.20
C THR A 140 -0.28 -12.15 -22.26
N TYR A 141 0.83 -11.51 -21.91
CA TYR A 141 2.01 -11.43 -22.78
C TYR A 141 2.59 -12.82 -23.11
N LEU A 142 2.70 -13.70 -22.12
CA LEU A 142 3.20 -15.06 -22.33
C LEU A 142 2.26 -15.90 -23.20
N ASP A 143 0.94 -15.76 -23.04
CA ASP A 143 -0.04 -16.40 -23.91
C ASP A 143 0.10 -15.92 -25.35
N TRP A 144 0.28 -14.61 -25.55
CA TRP A 144 0.53 -14.08 -26.89
C TRP A 144 1.79 -14.64 -27.52
N MET A 145 2.88 -14.76 -26.75
CA MET A 145 4.14 -15.35 -27.23
C MET A 145 3.99 -16.82 -27.62
N LEU A 146 3.10 -17.55 -26.95
CA LEU A 146 2.81 -18.97 -27.21
C LEU A 146 1.88 -19.17 -28.42
N ASP A 147 0.95 -18.24 -28.66
CA ASP A 147 0.06 -18.26 -29.82
C ASP A 147 0.80 -18.04 -31.15
N ILE A 148 2.05 -17.57 -31.12
CA ILE A 148 2.87 -17.37 -32.30
C ILE A 148 3.39 -18.73 -32.81
N PRO A 149 3.08 -19.13 -34.05
CA PRO A 149 3.59 -20.35 -34.68
C PRO A 149 5.04 -20.15 -35.15
N TRP A 150 5.98 -20.01 -34.22
CA TRP A 150 7.41 -19.76 -34.48
C TRP A 150 8.07 -20.75 -35.45
N SER A 151 7.54 -21.97 -35.54
CA SER A 151 8.07 -23.05 -36.39
C SER A 151 7.57 -23.03 -37.84
N LYS A 152 6.51 -22.29 -38.18
CA LYS A 152 5.96 -22.24 -39.54
C LYS A 152 6.42 -20.97 -40.24
N LYS A 153 7.16 -21.11 -41.35
CA LYS A 153 7.35 -19.99 -42.30
C LYS A 153 5.99 -19.68 -42.93
N GLN A 154 5.39 -18.57 -42.52
CA GLN A 154 4.14 -18.07 -43.11
C GLN A 154 4.42 -16.80 -43.93
N GLY A 155 3.60 -16.57 -44.96
CA GLY A 155 3.74 -15.41 -45.85
C GLY A 155 3.39 -14.08 -45.15
N ILE A 156 3.75 -12.97 -45.80
CA ILE A 156 3.62 -11.59 -45.29
C ILE A 156 2.19 -11.27 -44.78
N ASN A 157 1.15 -11.81 -45.44
CA ASN A 157 -0.24 -11.61 -45.05
C ASN A 157 -0.55 -12.09 -43.61
N TRP A 158 0.10 -13.17 -43.17
CA TRP A 158 -0.08 -13.69 -41.82
C TRP A 158 0.47 -12.74 -40.75
N ILE A 159 1.60 -12.07 -41.04
CA ILE A 159 2.20 -11.08 -40.14
C ILE A 159 1.26 -9.89 -39.95
N PHE A 160 0.62 -9.41 -41.03
CA PHE A 160 -0.36 -8.33 -40.94
C PHE A 160 -1.61 -8.70 -40.12
N GLN A 161 -2.15 -9.91 -40.30
CA GLN A 161 -3.27 -10.38 -39.48
C GLN A 161 -2.91 -10.51 -38.00
N MET A 162 -1.69 -10.98 -37.73
CA MET A 162 -1.16 -11.10 -36.38
C MET A 162 -1.00 -9.73 -35.71
N LEU A 163 -0.36 -8.76 -36.38
CA LEU A 163 -0.21 -7.39 -35.89
C LEU A 163 -1.57 -6.74 -35.62
N ARG A 164 -2.56 -6.95 -36.51
CA ARG A 164 -3.91 -6.42 -36.32
C ARG A 164 -4.62 -7.02 -35.11
N LYS A 165 -4.50 -8.34 -34.88
CA LYS A 165 -5.00 -8.99 -33.65
C LYS A 165 -4.31 -8.44 -32.40
N PHE A 166 -3.01 -8.20 -32.47
CA PHE A 166 -2.22 -7.67 -31.37
C PHE A 166 -2.65 -6.25 -31.00
N LEU A 167 -2.77 -5.38 -32.02
CA LEU A 167 -3.24 -4.00 -31.85
C LEU A 167 -4.66 -3.94 -31.29
N MET A 168 -5.60 -4.75 -31.81
CA MET A 168 -6.97 -4.79 -31.28
C MET A 168 -7.02 -5.19 -29.81
N LYS A 169 -6.21 -6.18 -29.39
CA LYS A 169 -6.16 -6.60 -27.98
C LYS A 169 -5.51 -5.54 -27.08
N ILE A 170 -4.46 -4.85 -27.53
CA ILE A 170 -3.84 -3.75 -26.76
C ILE A 170 -4.82 -2.59 -26.58
N ILE A 171 -5.63 -2.28 -27.59
CA ILE A 171 -6.62 -1.19 -27.52
C ILE A 171 -7.80 -1.53 -26.58
N MET A 172 -8.06 -2.82 -26.33
CA MET A 172 -9.15 -3.28 -25.44
C MET A 172 -8.76 -3.40 -23.96
N ILE A 173 -7.48 -3.20 -23.60
CA ILE A 173 -6.96 -3.23 -22.22
C ILE A 173 -6.75 -1.79 -21.75
#